data_AF-A0A1C4Z1Q6-F1
#
_entry.id   AF-A0A1C4Z1Q6-F1
#
_cell.length_a   1.000
_cell.length_b   1.000
_cell.length_c   1.000
_cell.angle_alpha   90.00
_cell.angle_beta   90.00
_cell.angle_gamma   90.00
#
_symmetry.space_group_name_H-M   'P 1'
#
loop_
_entity.id
_entity.type
_entity.pdbx_description
1 polymer ?
#
loop_
_entity_poly.entity_id
_entity_poly.type
_entity_poly.pdbx_seq_one_letter_code
_entity_poly.pdbx_strand_id
1 'polypeptide(L)'
;MLGPPLRLLRRRGPHGLRVAAWAIRARRRVRRQVAHGGLDAVRPPAPPPGPDADREVVLAALRRTGANCLERSLVLQRWDAAHWVPRTLVIGVTAPSTGFHAHAWLDGDPDPHRAGMNELLRRPPDPGWLPDADEPGAGPPRSGRARRRAHAGEPGQARSTRP
;
A
#
# COMPACT_ATOMS: atom_id res chain seq x y z
N MET A 1 -17.83 -26.25 -2.72
CA MET A 1 -16.54 -26.00 -3.42
C MET A 1 -15.59 -25.23 -2.50
N LEU A 2 -14.60 -25.91 -1.90
CA LEU A 2 -13.57 -25.24 -1.09
C LEU A 2 -12.59 -24.53 -2.05
N GLY A 3 -12.54 -23.20 -2.00
CA GLY A 3 -11.75 -22.40 -2.93
C GLY A 3 -10.23 -22.58 -2.81
N PRO A 4 -9.46 -21.99 -3.75
CA PRO A 4 -8.00 -22.11 -3.86
C PRO A 4 -7.11 -21.64 -2.67
N PRO A 5 -7.52 -20.81 -1.67
CA PRO A 5 -6.57 -20.30 -0.67
C PRO A 5 -6.16 -21.31 0.42
N LEU A 6 -6.89 -22.41 0.61
CA LEU A 6 -6.46 -23.45 1.56
C LEU A 6 -5.21 -24.20 1.07
N ARG A 7 -4.94 -24.21 -0.24
CA ARG A 7 -3.72 -24.82 -0.81
C ARG A 7 -2.46 -24.00 -0.50
N LEU A 8 -2.57 -22.68 -0.45
CA LEU A 8 -1.49 -21.77 -0.04
C LEU A 8 -1.16 -21.89 1.46
N LEU A 9 -2.19 -22.04 2.31
CA LEU A 9 -2.02 -22.36 3.73
C LEU A 9 -1.32 -23.72 3.93
N ARG A 10 -1.72 -24.74 3.16
CA ARG A 10 -1.15 -26.10 3.25
C ARG A 10 0.31 -26.17 2.79
N ARG A 11 0.74 -25.32 1.85
CA ARG A 11 2.13 -25.28 1.32
C ARG A 11 3.11 -24.47 2.17
N ARG A 12 2.66 -23.43 2.89
CA ARG A 12 3.53 -22.55 3.70
C ARG A 12 3.66 -22.95 5.17
N GLY A 13 2.93 -24.00 5.60
CA GLY A 13 3.01 -24.51 6.95
C GLY A 13 2.56 -23.50 8.03
N PRO A 14 3.04 -23.63 9.27
CA PRO A 14 2.57 -22.83 10.41
C PRO A 14 2.92 -21.33 10.29
N HIS A 15 3.95 -20.99 9.52
CA HIS A 15 4.34 -19.61 9.30
C HIS A 15 3.29 -18.83 8.49
N GLY A 16 2.80 -19.40 7.39
CA GLY A 16 1.73 -18.78 6.60
C GLY A 16 0.45 -18.52 7.41
N LEU A 17 0.14 -19.38 8.39
CA LEU A 17 -0.96 -19.15 9.33
C LEU A 17 -0.70 -17.95 10.24
N ARG A 18 0.53 -17.79 10.76
CA ARG A 18 0.92 -16.64 11.56
C ARG A 18 0.83 -15.34 10.75
N VAL A 19 1.29 -15.33 9.50
CA VAL A 19 1.17 -14.18 8.59
C VAL A 19 -0.30 -13.82 8.33
N ALA A 20 -1.14 -14.82 8.02
CA ALA A 20 -2.56 -14.59 7.81
C ALA A 20 -3.26 -14.06 9.06
N ALA A 21 -2.99 -14.66 10.22
CA ALA A 21 -3.54 -14.23 11.50
C ALA A 21 -3.10 -12.80 11.85
N TRP A 22 -1.83 -12.47 11.61
CA TRP A 22 -1.31 -11.12 11.75
C TRP A 22 -2.05 -10.14 10.84
N ALA A 23 -2.21 -10.44 9.55
CA ALA A 23 -2.87 -9.54 8.60
C ALA A 23 -4.32 -9.23 9.04
N ILE A 24 -5.04 -10.24 9.52
CA ILE A 24 -6.40 -10.08 10.05
C ILE A 24 -6.41 -9.20 11.31
N ARG A 25 -5.49 -9.45 12.25
CA ARG A 25 -5.37 -8.67 13.49
C ARG A 25 -4.98 -7.22 13.20
N ALA A 26 -4.00 -7.01 12.32
CA ALA A 26 -3.54 -5.70 11.89
C ALA A 26 -4.68 -4.90 11.27
N ARG A 27 -5.44 -5.50 10.35
CA ARG A 27 -6.63 -4.88 9.75
C ARG A 27 -7.67 -4.46 10.81
N ARG A 28 -8.02 -5.36 11.74
CA ARG A 28 -8.98 -5.05 12.81
C ARG A 28 -8.50 -3.87 13.66
N ARG A 29 -7.20 -3.78 13.95
CA ARG A 29 -6.61 -2.67 14.70
C ARG A 29 -6.61 -1.37 13.90
N VAL A 30 -6.21 -1.41 12.62
CA VAL A 30 -6.28 -0.27 11.70
C VAL A 30 -7.70 0.27 11.63
N ARG A 31 -8.69 -0.58 11.37
CA ARG A 31 -10.10 -0.18 11.29
C ARG A 31 -10.57 0.53 12.56
N ARG A 32 -10.22 -0.01 13.73
CA ARG A 32 -10.54 0.62 15.01
C ARG A 32 -9.81 1.95 15.20
N GLN A 33 -8.52 2.03 14.90
CA GLN A 33 -7.72 3.25 15.05
C GLN A 33 -8.21 4.37 14.14
N VAL A 34 -8.49 4.07 12.87
CA VAL A 34 -9.07 5.04 11.93
C VAL A 34 -10.42 5.55 12.44
N ALA A 35 -11.27 4.66 12.94
CA ALA A 35 -12.59 5.05 13.43
C ALA A 35 -12.56 5.93 14.70
N HIS A 36 -11.54 5.80 15.56
CA HIS A 36 -11.48 6.53 16.83
C HIS A 36 -10.51 7.71 16.84
N GLY A 37 -9.51 7.75 15.94
CA GLY A 37 -8.45 8.76 15.97
C GLY A 37 -7.93 9.16 14.59
N GLY A 38 -8.63 8.81 13.52
CA GLY A 38 -8.23 9.17 12.15
C GLY A 38 -6.94 8.47 11.70
N LEU A 39 -6.34 8.98 10.62
CA LEU A 39 -5.18 8.37 9.97
C LEU A 39 -3.90 8.48 10.80
N ASP A 40 -3.72 9.58 11.55
CA ASP A 40 -2.51 9.83 12.32
C ASP A 40 -2.37 8.91 13.53
N ALA A 41 -3.48 8.42 14.06
CA ALA A 41 -3.51 7.45 15.15
C ALA A 41 -3.17 6.01 14.70
N VAL A 42 -3.03 5.75 13.40
CA VAL A 42 -2.83 4.40 12.89
C VAL A 42 -1.42 3.90 13.20
N ARG A 43 -1.35 2.85 14.00
CA ARG A 43 -0.14 2.11 14.40
C ARG A 43 -0.45 0.61 14.33
N PRO A 44 -0.27 -0.03 13.15
CA PRO A 44 -0.49 -1.46 12.98
C PRO A 44 0.61 -2.26 13.71
N PRO A 45 0.32 -3.48 14.19
CA PRO A 45 1.31 -4.31 14.88
C PRO A 45 2.45 -4.72 13.95
N ALA A 46 3.65 -4.94 14.51
CA ALA A 46 4.77 -5.48 13.75
C ALA A 46 4.41 -6.84 13.11
N PRO A 47 4.76 -7.08 11.83
CA PRO A 47 4.56 -8.38 11.19
C PRO A 47 5.48 -9.44 11.78
N PRO A 48 5.09 -10.73 11.71
CA PRO A 48 6.01 -11.81 12.03
C PRO A 48 7.22 -11.77 11.07
N PRO A 49 8.44 -12.08 11.53
CA PRO A 49 9.61 -12.15 10.67
C PRO A 49 9.43 -13.27 9.64
N GLY A 50 9.93 -13.08 8.43
CA GLY A 50 9.80 -14.07 7.37
C GLY A 50 10.23 -13.52 6.01
N PRO A 51 10.20 -14.37 4.97
CA PRO A 51 10.52 -13.95 3.62
C PRO A 51 9.43 -13.07 3.00
N ASP A 52 9.83 -12.10 2.17
CA ASP A 52 8.94 -11.20 1.41
C ASP A 52 7.86 -11.93 0.60
N ALA A 53 8.14 -13.18 0.20
CA ALA A 53 7.26 -14.02 -0.58
C ALA A 53 5.85 -14.16 0.03
N ASP A 54 5.69 -13.92 1.33
CA ASP A 54 4.41 -14.06 2.03
C ASP A 54 3.46 -12.87 1.86
N ARG A 55 3.84 -11.84 1.09
CA ARG A 55 2.95 -10.72 0.70
C ARG A 55 1.64 -11.21 0.06
N GLU A 56 1.69 -12.30 -0.70
CA GLU A 56 0.49 -12.92 -1.29
C GLU A 56 -0.49 -13.46 -0.24
N VAL A 57 0.03 -13.99 0.87
CA VAL A 57 -0.77 -14.50 1.99
C VAL A 57 -1.47 -13.34 2.69
N VAL A 58 -0.77 -12.23 2.90
CA VAL A 58 -1.35 -10.99 3.44
C VAL A 58 -2.48 -10.50 2.53
N LEU A 59 -2.23 -10.39 1.23
CA LEU A 59 -3.25 -9.98 0.24
C LEU A 59 -4.47 -10.90 0.25
N ALA A 60 -4.26 -12.22 0.30
CA ALA A 60 -5.34 -13.21 0.35
C ALA A 60 -6.18 -13.09 1.64
N ALA A 61 -5.53 -12.92 2.79
CA ALA A 61 -6.21 -12.72 4.08
C ALA A 61 -7.04 -11.42 4.08
N LEU A 62 -6.48 -10.33 3.56
CA LEU A 62 -7.20 -9.04 3.44
C LEU A 62 -8.40 -9.13 2.49
N ARG A 63 -8.26 -9.82 1.35
CA ARG A 63 -9.39 -10.10 0.43
C ARG A 63 -10.51 -10.86 1.16
N ARG A 64 -10.15 -11.93 1.87
CA ARG A 64 -11.13 -12.81 2.52
C ARG A 64 -11.91 -12.13 3.65
N THR A 65 -11.33 -11.11 4.27
CA THR A 65 -12.01 -10.38 5.34
C THR A 65 -12.77 -9.14 4.86
N GLY A 66 -12.70 -8.80 3.57
CA GLY A 66 -13.36 -7.61 3.02
C GLY A 66 -12.72 -6.30 3.46
N ALA A 67 -11.39 -6.24 3.50
CA ALA A 67 -10.68 -4.99 3.75
C ALA A 67 -10.96 -3.96 2.64
N ASN A 68 -11.29 -2.73 3.00
CA ASN A 68 -11.40 -1.62 2.05
C ASN A 68 -10.01 -1.18 1.55
N CYS A 69 -9.96 -0.28 0.56
CA CYS A 69 -8.72 0.21 -0.05
C CYS A 69 -7.76 0.81 0.99
N LEU A 70 -8.28 1.65 1.90
CA LEU A 70 -7.48 2.28 2.95
C LEU A 70 -6.91 1.26 3.94
N GLU A 71 -7.75 0.37 4.48
CA GLU A 71 -7.34 -0.69 5.41
C GLU A 71 -6.29 -1.60 4.78
N ARG A 72 -6.51 -1.99 3.51
CA ARG A 72 -5.56 -2.83 2.76
C ARG A 72 -4.22 -2.11 2.61
N SER A 73 -4.22 -0.87 2.12
CA SER A 73 -3.00 -0.12 1.84
C SER A 73 -2.22 0.16 3.12
N LEU A 74 -2.88 0.45 4.24
CA LEU A 74 -2.20 0.62 5.54
C LEU A 74 -1.55 -0.66 6.07
N VAL A 75 -2.21 -1.82 5.94
CA VAL A 75 -1.62 -3.10 6.36
C VAL A 75 -0.45 -3.48 5.46
N LEU A 76 -0.58 -3.28 4.15
CA LEU A 76 0.50 -3.54 3.19
C LEU A 76 1.66 -2.57 3.38
N GLN A 77 1.41 -1.29 3.69
CA GLN A 77 2.47 -0.34 4.01
C GLN A 77 3.32 -0.84 5.19
N ARG A 78 2.68 -1.31 6.26
CA ARG A 78 3.40 -1.85 7.43
C ARG A 78 4.19 -3.11 7.06
N TRP A 79 3.61 -3.99 6.25
CA TRP A 79 4.28 -5.20 5.77
C TRP A 79 5.50 -4.86 4.91
N ASP A 80 5.32 -4.05 3.87
CA ASP A 80 6.36 -3.68 2.91
C ASP A 80 7.49 -2.92 3.62
N ALA A 81 7.19 -2.03 4.58
CA ALA A 81 8.20 -1.32 5.36
C ALA A 81 9.07 -2.26 6.21
N ALA A 82 8.49 -3.30 6.82
CA ALA A 82 9.25 -4.29 7.59
C ALA A 82 10.18 -5.16 6.74
N HIS A 83 9.98 -5.16 5.41
CA HIS A 83 10.78 -5.89 4.44
C HIS A 83 11.59 -4.93 3.55
N TRP A 84 11.99 -3.78 4.07
CA TRP A 84 12.85 -2.80 3.37
C TRP A 84 12.26 -2.19 2.10
N VAL A 85 10.94 -2.25 1.92
CA VAL A 85 10.23 -1.62 0.80
C VAL A 85 9.35 -0.48 1.34
N PRO A 86 9.93 0.72 1.61
CA PRO A 86 9.16 1.83 2.15
C PRO A 86 8.23 2.41 1.09
N ARG A 87 6.94 2.03 1.15
CA ARG A 87 5.92 2.53 0.22
C ARG A 87 5.09 3.64 0.85
N THR A 88 4.90 4.73 0.10
CA THR A 88 4.04 5.84 0.49
C THR A 88 2.58 5.46 0.26
N LEU A 89 1.74 5.64 1.27
CA LEU A 89 0.29 5.58 1.12
C LEU A 89 -0.19 6.86 0.43
N VAL A 90 -0.98 6.71 -0.62
CA VAL A 90 -1.63 7.81 -1.34
C VAL A 90 -3.14 7.67 -1.20
N ILE A 91 -3.82 8.78 -0.92
CA ILE A 91 -5.28 8.89 -0.94
C ILE A 91 -5.65 9.90 -2.00
N GLY A 92 -6.55 9.50 -2.90
CA GLY A 92 -7.08 10.37 -3.95
C GLY A 92 -8.59 10.32 -4.02
N VAL A 93 -9.15 11.34 -4.66
CA VAL A 93 -10.57 11.43 -4.98
C VAL A 93 -10.76 11.77 -6.45
N THR A 94 -11.82 11.27 -7.06
CA THR A 94 -12.26 11.74 -8.37
C THR A 94 -12.78 13.18 -8.30
N ALA A 95 -12.81 13.86 -9.45
CA ALA A 95 -13.42 15.17 -9.56
C ALA A 95 -14.93 15.10 -9.24
N PRO A 96 -15.53 16.10 -8.57
CA PRO A 96 -16.96 16.09 -8.27
C PRO A 96 -17.86 15.91 -9.49
N SER A 97 -17.42 16.41 -10.65
CA SER A 97 -18.13 16.33 -11.93
C SER A 97 -18.24 14.92 -12.51
N THR A 98 -17.41 13.97 -12.07
CA THR A 98 -17.40 12.59 -12.57
C THR A 98 -17.97 11.59 -11.56
N GLY A 99 -18.60 12.08 -10.48
CA GLY A 99 -19.07 11.30 -9.35
C GLY A 99 -17.98 11.14 -8.29
N PHE A 100 -18.27 11.54 -7.05
CA PHE A 100 -17.30 11.48 -5.95
C PHE A 100 -16.97 10.03 -5.59
N HIS A 101 -15.69 9.68 -5.72
CA HIS A 101 -15.15 8.38 -5.35
C HIS A 101 -13.78 8.56 -4.69
N ALA A 102 -13.63 8.07 -3.47
CA ALA A 102 -12.38 8.10 -2.72
C ALA A 102 -11.67 6.75 -2.81
N HIS A 103 -10.36 6.78 -3.04
CA HIS A 103 -9.54 5.58 -3.17
C HIS A 103 -8.18 5.75 -2.52
N ALA A 104 -7.57 4.65 -2.10
CA ALA A 104 -6.27 4.64 -1.43
C ALA A 104 -5.39 3.51 -1.94
N TRP A 105 -4.15 3.83 -2.33
CA TRP A 105 -3.19 2.90 -2.91
C TRP A 105 -1.78 3.14 -2.36
N LEU A 106 -0.86 2.19 -2.60
CA LEU A 106 0.56 2.40 -2.32
C LEU A 106 1.28 2.91 -3.56
N ASP A 107 2.18 3.87 -3.40
CA ASP A 107 3.00 4.34 -4.51
C ASP A 107 3.85 3.18 -5.04
N GLY A 108 3.83 3.01 -6.36
CA GLY A 108 4.41 1.85 -7.06
C GLY A 108 3.48 0.64 -7.24
N ASP A 109 2.29 0.60 -6.64
CA ASP A 109 1.30 -0.43 -7.01
C ASP A 109 0.66 -0.12 -8.38
N PRO A 110 0.42 -1.14 -9.23
CA PRO A 110 -0.34 -0.98 -10.46
C PRO A 110 -1.82 -0.75 -10.09
N ASP A 111 -2.26 0.50 -10.12
CA ASP A 111 -3.65 0.87 -9.82
C ASP A 111 -4.32 1.53 -11.03
N PRO A 112 -5.35 0.90 -11.64
CA PRO A 112 -6.00 1.44 -12.83
C PRO A 112 -6.82 2.70 -12.54
N HIS A 113 -7.23 2.93 -11.29
CA HIS A 113 -8.01 4.09 -10.90
C HIS A 113 -7.15 5.33 -10.65
N ARG A 114 -5.83 5.18 -10.55
CA ARG A 114 -4.88 6.29 -10.28
C ARG A 114 -4.98 7.44 -11.29
N ALA A 115 -5.14 7.15 -12.57
CA ALA A 115 -5.03 8.16 -13.63
C ALA A 115 -6.13 9.24 -13.59
N GLY A 116 -7.27 8.96 -12.94
CA GLY A 116 -8.41 9.89 -12.82
C GLY A 116 -8.58 10.50 -11.43
N MET A 117 -7.60 10.34 -10.54
CA MET A 117 -7.69 10.75 -9.14
C MET A 117 -6.87 12.02 -8.89
N ASN A 118 -7.46 12.96 -8.17
CA ASN A 118 -6.75 14.06 -7.54
C ASN A 118 -6.20 13.60 -6.20
N GLU A 119 -4.88 13.61 -6.04
CA GLU A 119 -4.23 13.21 -4.78
C GLU A 119 -4.54 14.25 -3.68
N LEU A 120 -5.09 13.79 -2.56
CA LEU A 120 -5.38 14.61 -1.38
C LEU A 120 -4.28 14.47 -0.32
N LEU A 121 -3.75 13.26 -0.16
CA LEU A 121 -2.81 12.95 0.90
C LEU A 121 -1.74 11.97 0.42
N ARG A 122 -0.49 12.25 0.81
CA ARG A 122 0.63 11.32 0.75
C ARG A 122 1.16 11.11 2.16
N ARG A 123 1.16 9.87 2.64
CA ARG A 123 1.63 9.48 3.96
C ARG A 123 2.79 8.48 3.83
N PRO A 124 4.04 8.87 4.14
CA PRO A 124 5.16 7.93 4.16
C PRO A 124 4.95 6.87 5.27
N PRO A 125 5.65 5.72 5.18
CA PRO A 125 5.68 4.79 6.31
C PRO A 125 6.35 5.45 7.52
N ASP A 126 5.98 5.02 8.73
CA ASP A 126 6.67 5.46 9.95
C ASP A 126 8.14 5.02 9.89
N PRO A 127 9.13 5.91 10.11
CA PRO A 127 10.54 5.54 10.09
C PRO A 127 10.88 4.40 11.07
N GLY A 128 10.19 4.32 12.22
CA GLY A 128 10.37 3.23 13.18
C GLY A 128 9.83 1.87 12.73
N TRP A 129 9.30 1.77 11.51
CA TRP A 129 8.88 0.50 10.90
C TRP A 129 9.94 -0.12 10.01
N LEU A 130 10.91 0.67 9.56
CA LEU A 130 12.04 0.15 8.81
C LEU A 130 12.95 -0.62 9.77
N PRO A 131 13.53 -1.75 9.36
CA PRO A 131 14.55 -2.41 10.16
C PRO A 131 15.80 -1.53 10.25
N ASP A 132 16.70 -1.82 11.19
CA ASP A 132 17.93 -1.06 11.37
C ASP A 132 18.91 -1.34 10.22
N ALA A 133 19.52 -0.29 9.64
CA ALA A 133 20.40 -0.41 8.47
C ALA A 133 21.69 -1.19 8.77
N ASP A 134 22.01 -1.35 10.05
CA ASP A 134 23.22 -2.02 10.53
C ASP A 134 23.00 -3.52 10.84
N GLU A 135 21.80 -4.08 10.60
CA GLU A 135 21.52 -5.51 10.78
C GLU A 135 22.20 -6.35 9.67
N PRO A 136 23.14 -7.26 10.02
CA PRO A 136 23.89 -8.04 9.04
C PRO A 136 22.98 -9.06 8.34
N GLY A 137 22.58 -8.74 7.10
CA GLY A 137 21.73 -9.59 6.24
C GLY A 137 20.71 -8.82 5.42
N ALA A 138 20.44 -7.56 5.78
CA ALA A 138 19.64 -6.64 4.99
C ALA A 138 20.46 -6.06 3.83
N GLY A 139 20.55 -6.80 2.72
CA GLY A 139 21.10 -6.23 1.50
C GLY A 139 20.36 -4.92 1.11
N PRO A 140 21.05 -3.93 0.52
CA PRO A 140 20.42 -2.66 0.18
C PRO A 140 19.19 -2.90 -0.71
N PRO A 141 18.14 -2.07 -0.58
CA PRO A 141 16.92 -2.24 -1.35
C PRO A 141 17.25 -2.28 -2.84
N ARG A 142 16.70 -3.26 -3.56
CA ARG A 142 16.70 -3.25 -5.02
C ARG A 142 15.84 -2.07 -5.47
N SER A 143 16.49 -0.92 -5.65
CA SER A 143 15.87 0.29 -6.19
C SER A 143 15.33 -0.02 -7.58
N GLY A 144 14.03 -0.27 -7.67
CA GLY A 144 13.31 -0.24 -8.94
C GLY A 144 13.49 1.16 -9.51
N ARG A 145 14.18 1.28 -10.66
CA ARG A 145 14.39 2.50 -11.43
C ARG A 145 13.14 3.39 -11.41
N ALA A 146 13.15 4.44 -10.59
CA ALA A 146 12.28 5.58 -10.75
C ALA A 146 12.70 6.28 -12.05
N ARG A 147 11.99 6.00 -13.15
CA ARG A 147 12.12 6.82 -14.37
C ARG A 147 11.57 8.20 -14.05
N ARG A 148 12.47 9.14 -13.73
CA ARG A 148 12.21 10.57 -13.83
C ARG A 148 11.76 10.84 -15.27
N ARG A 149 10.47 11.13 -15.49
CA ARG A 149 10.05 11.88 -16.68
C ARG A 149 10.12 13.34 -16.30
N ALA A 150 11.08 14.04 -16.89
CA ALA A 150 11.21 15.48 -16.79
C ALA A 150 9.98 16.14 -17.42
N HIS A 151 9.44 17.14 -16.72
CA HIS A 151 8.57 18.16 -17.29
C HIS A 151 9.33 18.88 -18.40
N ALA A 152 8.84 18.77 -19.64
CA ALA A 152 9.11 19.75 -20.68
C ALA A 152 7.92 20.71 -20.69
N GLY A 153 8.21 21.99 -20.47
CA GLY A 153 7.23 23.05 -20.33
C GLY A 153 6.48 23.37 -21.62
N GLU A 154 5.31 23.98 -21.42
CA GLU A 154 4.55 24.69 -22.44
C GLU A 154 5.39 25.79 -23.12
N PRO A 155 5.09 26.06 -24.39
CA PRO A 155 4.84 27.42 -24.85
C PRO A 155 3.39 27.49 -25.35
N GLY A 156 2.58 28.45 -24.93
CA GLY A 156 2.86 29.87 -25.13
C GLY A 156 2.06 30.33 -26.36
N GLN A 157 0.96 31.02 -26.09
CA GLN A 157 -0.05 31.55 -27.01
C GLN A 157 0.53 32.20 -28.29
N ALA A 158 -0.13 31.99 -29.43
CA ALA A 158 -0.09 32.91 -30.57
C ALA A 158 -1.48 33.07 -31.21
N ARG A 159 -1.82 34.33 -31.40
CA ARG A 159 -3.14 34.88 -31.71
C ARG A 159 -3.57 34.62 -33.15
N SER A 160 -4.89 34.57 -33.29
CA SER A 160 -5.67 34.80 -34.49
C SER A 160 -5.29 36.11 -35.19
N THR A 161 -5.05 36.05 -36.50
CA THR A 161 -5.52 37.05 -37.49
C THR A 161 -5.58 36.39 -38.88
N ARG A 162 -6.80 36.27 -39.42
CA ARG A 162 -7.09 36.18 -40.87
C ARG A 162 -6.89 37.57 -41.52
N PRO A 163 -6.65 37.65 -42.84
CA PRO A 163 -7.73 37.56 -43.84
C PRO A 163 -7.70 36.27 -44.66
#